data_AF-A0AAD1T2P5-F1
#
_entry.id   AF-A0AAD1T2P5-F1
#
_cell.length_a   1.000
_cell.length_b   1.000
_cell.length_c   1.000
_cell.angle_alpha   90.00
_cell.angle_beta   90.00
_cell.angle_gamma   90.00
#
_symmetry.space_group_name_H-M   'P 1'
#
loop_
_entity.id
_entity.type
_entity.pdbx_description
1 polymer ?
#
loop_
_entity_poly.entity_id
_entity_poly.type
_entity_poly.pdbx_seq_one_letter_code
_entity_poly.pdbx_strand_id
1 'polypeptide(L)'
;MDACSWIFLGKGPPTAQSQLFDKLLPINPRKSKRKKSRPVLYPGNARKYLPVEQKSKAKRCLILFILIVGFQILNAIENLDDNVLKYDLEGLEKTLKRDVFGQQTAVAKIMDHLKDYLATHYHNKPLVVSLNGPSGVGKSLMGRLLAKHFRSVMDNDFILQYYVLHNCPKSSDVALCQAELSNLISDMISRAEIEEKIPIFIFDEMEAMSPPLLDVLQGFFQLNQTNEYLNAVYVLISNLGGSEITNYVLKNVTNSINTVEHDLCQIVWSILKGHHSIWKVAEIVPFVLLEQKHVMSCFLDELLQEGFYPDKEKIKNLAEELNYYTVNGTKYSTTGCKEVVGRVNLLHPIHRHIDLRTA
;
A
#
# COMPACT_ATOMS: atom_id res chain seq x y z
N MET A 1 -8.77 -1.67 -16.35
CA MET A 1 -7.84 -0.60 -15.92
C MET A 1 -7.58 -0.92 -14.48
N ASP A 2 -6.57 -1.75 -14.31
CA ASP A 2 -6.34 -2.59 -13.14
C ASP A 2 -5.13 -2.01 -12.41
N ALA A 3 -5.33 -1.57 -11.17
CA ALA A 3 -4.29 -1.07 -10.30
C ALA A 3 -3.92 -2.18 -9.32
N CYS A 4 -2.95 -3.01 -9.72
CA CYS A 4 -2.13 -3.80 -8.82
C CYS A 4 -1.05 -4.48 -9.67
N SER A 5 0.10 -3.82 -9.83
CA SER A 5 1.43 -4.37 -10.14
C SER A 5 2.20 -3.44 -11.07
N TRP A 6 3.23 -2.80 -10.53
CA TRP A 6 4.39 -2.35 -11.30
C TRP A 6 5.65 -2.58 -10.45
N ILE A 7 6.34 -3.70 -10.68
CA ILE A 7 7.80 -3.76 -10.58
C ILE A 7 8.32 -4.51 -11.81
N PHE A 8 9.22 -3.85 -12.54
CA PHE A 8 9.86 -4.27 -13.78
C PHE A 8 10.89 -5.40 -13.57
N LEU A 9 10.98 -6.31 -14.54
CA LEU A 9 12.28 -6.76 -15.09
C LEU A 9 12.06 -7.25 -16.54
N GLY A 10 12.64 -6.51 -17.48
CA GLY A 10 12.44 -6.68 -18.91
C GLY A 10 13.17 -7.88 -19.52
N LYS A 11 12.51 -8.53 -20.48
CA LYS A 11 13.15 -9.22 -21.61
C LYS A 11 12.37 -8.87 -22.88
N GLY A 12 13.10 -8.44 -23.91
CA GLY A 12 12.56 -7.97 -25.17
C GLY A 12 11.84 -9.06 -25.99
N PRO A 13 10.94 -8.65 -26.92
CA PRO A 13 10.02 -9.56 -27.61
C PRO A 13 10.62 -10.26 -28.84
N PRO A 14 9.99 -11.38 -29.26
CA PRO A 14 10.40 -12.21 -30.39
C PRO A 14 9.78 -11.79 -31.72
N THR A 15 10.45 -12.19 -32.80
CA THR A 15 10.08 -12.05 -34.21
C THR A 15 8.80 -12.81 -34.59
N ALA A 16 7.92 -12.13 -35.32
CA ALA A 16 6.69 -12.66 -35.89
C ALA A 16 6.93 -13.56 -37.12
N GLN A 17 6.19 -14.67 -37.19
CA GLN A 17 5.97 -15.47 -38.40
C GLN A 17 4.65 -15.05 -39.06
N SER A 18 4.63 -14.96 -40.38
CA SER A 18 3.43 -14.92 -41.21
C SER A 18 3.32 -16.21 -42.04
N GLN A 19 2.24 -16.96 -41.85
CA GLN A 19 1.69 -17.91 -42.83
C GLN A 19 0.97 -17.09 -43.94
N LEU A 20 0.59 -17.51 -45.14
CA LEU A 20 0.28 -18.81 -45.76
C LEU A 20 0.08 -18.51 -47.28
N PHE A 21 0.42 -19.42 -48.20
CA PHE A 21 -0.43 -19.91 -49.32
C PHE A 21 0.39 -20.58 -50.43
N ASP A 22 0.13 -21.88 -50.59
CA ASP A 22 0.53 -22.74 -51.69
C ASP A 22 -0.17 -22.38 -53.02
N LYS A 23 0.54 -22.61 -54.14
CA LYS A 23 -0.03 -23.13 -55.40
C LYS A 23 1.07 -23.60 -56.39
N LEU A 24 1.24 -24.92 -56.46
CA LEU A 24 1.36 -25.80 -57.64
C LEU A 24 2.19 -25.35 -58.89
N LEU A 25 3.36 -26.00 -59.09
CA LEU A 25 3.88 -26.78 -60.26
C LEU A 25 3.40 -26.47 -61.71
N PRO A 26 4.15 -26.80 -62.81
CA PRO A 26 5.53 -27.31 -62.93
C PRO A 26 6.35 -26.89 -64.22
N ILE A 27 7.52 -27.53 -64.41
CA ILE A 27 8.25 -27.85 -65.68
C ILE A 27 9.27 -26.83 -66.29
N ASN A 28 10.51 -27.33 -66.36
CA ASN A 28 11.74 -26.97 -67.10
C ASN A 28 11.53 -26.83 -68.65
N PRO A 29 12.52 -26.54 -69.55
CA PRO A 29 13.94 -26.18 -69.38
C PRO A 29 14.51 -25.15 -70.42
N ARG A 30 15.83 -24.87 -70.31
CA ARG A 30 16.85 -24.65 -71.39
C ARG A 30 17.50 -23.25 -71.57
N LYS A 31 18.79 -23.27 -71.18
CA LYS A 31 20.03 -22.98 -71.96
C LYS A 31 20.48 -21.54 -72.28
N SER A 32 21.81 -21.42 -72.13
CA SER A 32 22.79 -20.52 -72.80
C SER A 32 23.02 -19.16 -72.10
N LYS A 33 24.24 -18.65 -71.86
CA LYS A 33 25.59 -18.93 -72.38
C LYS A 33 26.64 -18.41 -71.37
N ARG A 34 27.77 -19.12 -71.26
CA ARG A 34 29.00 -18.68 -70.55
C ARG A 34 29.58 -17.39 -71.14
N LYS A 35 30.06 -16.48 -70.29
CA LYS A 35 31.14 -15.53 -70.59
C LYS A 35 32.19 -15.57 -69.48
N LYS A 36 33.45 -15.77 -69.88
CA LYS A 36 34.66 -15.85 -69.04
C LYS A 36 35.05 -14.45 -68.53
N SER A 37 35.43 -14.32 -67.25
CA SER A 37 36.16 -13.15 -66.72
C SER A 37 37.61 -13.52 -66.39
N ARG A 38 38.50 -12.54 -66.59
CA ARG A 38 39.99 -12.63 -66.59
C ARG A 38 40.58 -12.69 -65.17
N PRO A 39 41.82 -13.18 -64.98
CA PRO A 39 42.44 -13.30 -63.67
C PRO A 39 42.94 -11.93 -63.18
N VAL A 40 42.74 -11.63 -61.90
CA VAL A 40 43.20 -10.40 -61.26
C VAL A 40 44.55 -10.65 -60.60
N LEU A 41 45.54 -9.83 -60.95
CA LEU A 41 46.91 -9.83 -60.44
C LEU A 41 46.95 -9.04 -59.10
N TYR A 42 47.55 -9.59 -58.05
CA TYR A 42 47.81 -8.84 -56.81
C TYR A 42 49.25 -8.30 -56.81
N PRO A 43 49.50 -7.02 -56.48
CA PRO A 43 50.85 -6.53 -56.25
C PRO A 43 51.28 -6.77 -54.80
N GLY A 44 52.56 -7.11 -54.62
CA GLY A 44 53.17 -7.47 -53.35
C GLY A 44 53.65 -6.29 -52.48
N ASN A 45 53.81 -6.60 -51.19
CA ASN A 45 54.54 -5.89 -50.13
C ASN A 45 54.17 -4.42 -49.87
N ALA A 46 53.05 -4.19 -49.18
CA ALA A 46 52.83 -2.97 -48.41
C ALA A 46 53.18 -3.21 -46.92
N ARG A 47 54.12 -2.43 -46.38
CA ARG A 47 54.45 -2.39 -44.95
C ARG A 47 53.17 -2.17 -44.14
N LYS A 48 52.84 -3.08 -43.22
CA LYS A 48 51.77 -2.89 -42.23
C LYS A 48 52.21 -1.82 -41.23
N TYR A 49 51.83 -0.57 -41.45
CA TYR A 49 51.77 0.41 -40.39
C TYR A 49 50.57 0.07 -39.51
N LEU A 50 50.82 -0.35 -38.26
CA LEU A 50 49.77 -0.34 -37.23
C LEU A 50 49.40 1.13 -37.00
N PRO A 51 48.11 1.52 -37.09
CA PRO A 51 47.73 2.90 -36.86
C PRO A 51 48.07 3.27 -35.43
N VAL A 52 48.77 4.40 -35.26
CA VAL A 52 49.08 4.99 -33.96
C VAL A 52 47.78 5.13 -33.18
N GLU A 53 47.77 4.63 -31.95
CA GLU A 53 46.62 4.64 -31.06
C GLU A 53 46.20 6.10 -30.78
N GLN A 54 45.30 6.64 -31.60
CA GLN A 54 44.71 7.95 -31.37
C GLN A 54 43.96 7.87 -30.04
N LYS A 55 44.53 8.45 -28.97
CA LYS A 55 43.84 8.71 -27.70
C LYS A 55 42.63 9.58 -27.98
N SER A 56 41.51 8.93 -28.28
CA SER A 56 40.29 9.58 -28.73
C SER A 56 39.73 10.44 -27.60
N LYS A 57 39.66 11.75 -27.85
CA LYS A 57 39.01 12.72 -26.95
C LYS A 57 37.57 12.31 -26.64
N ALA A 58 36.92 11.55 -27.53
CA ALA A 58 35.59 10.99 -27.30
C ALA A 58 35.54 10.03 -26.11
N LYS A 59 36.60 9.25 -25.84
CA LYS A 59 36.66 8.40 -24.63
C LYS A 59 36.66 9.25 -23.35
N ARG A 60 37.35 10.40 -23.36
CA ARG A 60 37.36 11.33 -22.22
C ARG A 60 36.01 12.04 -22.05
N CYS A 61 35.38 12.46 -23.14
CA CYS A 61 34.03 13.04 -23.10
C CYS A 61 33.00 12.03 -22.60
N LEU A 62 33.11 10.76 -23.01
CA LEU A 62 32.22 9.69 -22.55
C LEU A 62 32.42 9.38 -21.07
N ILE A 63 33.67 9.38 -20.57
CA ILE A 63 33.94 9.26 -19.13
C ILE A 63 33.37 10.46 -18.35
N LEU A 64 33.56 11.69 -18.85
CA LEU A 64 32.98 12.88 -18.22
C LEU A 64 31.44 12.85 -18.21
N PHE A 65 30.83 12.40 -19.30
CA PHE A 65 29.38 12.23 -19.39
C PHE A 65 28.88 11.17 -18.38
N ILE A 66 29.56 10.03 -18.27
CA ILE A 66 29.24 9.01 -17.26
C ILE A 66 29.39 9.56 -15.85
N LEU A 67 30.43 10.37 -15.58
CA LEU A 67 30.62 10.99 -14.26
C LEU A 67 29.53 12.01 -13.93
N ILE A 68 29.13 12.84 -14.90
CA ILE A 68 28.05 13.83 -14.72
C ILE A 68 26.71 13.12 -14.49
N VAL A 69 26.39 12.12 -15.33
CA VAL A 69 25.17 11.32 -15.17
C VAL A 69 25.19 10.55 -13.85
N GLY A 70 26.34 9.96 -13.48
CA GLY A 70 26.51 9.27 -12.20
C GLY A 70 26.32 10.21 -11.01
N PHE A 71 26.87 11.42 -11.07
CA PHE A 71 26.68 12.44 -10.04
C PHE A 71 25.22 12.89 -9.93
N GLN A 72 24.53 13.08 -11.05
CA GLN A 72 23.10 13.39 -11.06
C GLN A 72 22.26 12.25 -10.45
N ILE A 73 22.59 11.00 -10.76
CA ILE A 73 21.92 9.83 -10.19
C ILE A 73 22.16 9.77 -8.67
N LEU A 74 23.39 9.97 -8.21
CA LEU A 74 23.71 9.96 -6.77
C LEU A 74 22.97 11.06 -6.02
N ASN A 75 22.97 12.30 -6.53
CA ASN A 75 22.23 13.40 -5.92
C ASN A 75 20.71 13.16 -5.89
N ALA A 76 20.17 12.50 -6.93
CA ALA A 76 18.76 12.14 -6.94
C ALA A 76 18.43 11.09 -5.87
N ILE A 77 19.30 10.08 -5.69
CA ILE A 77 19.14 9.05 -4.66
C ILE A 77 19.24 9.65 -3.25
N GLU A 78 20.22 10.52 -3.00
CA GLU A 78 20.41 11.17 -1.71
C GLU A 78 19.20 12.05 -1.33
N ASN A 79 18.66 12.81 -2.28
CA ASN A 79 17.45 13.61 -2.05
C ASN A 79 16.20 12.74 -1.77
N LEU A 80 16.03 11.61 -2.46
CA LEU A 80 14.94 10.66 -2.16
C LEU A 80 15.05 10.13 -0.73
N ASP A 81 16.26 9.79 -0.29
CA ASP A 81 16.52 9.23 1.04
C ASP A 81 16.30 10.28 2.15
N ASP A 82 16.72 11.52 1.93
CA ASP A 82 16.46 12.66 2.83
C ASP A 82 14.96 12.90 3.05
N ASN A 83 14.14 12.74 2.01
CA ASN A 83 12.69 12.88 2.12
C ASN A 83 12.05 11.73 2.89
N VAL A 84 12.53 10.50 2.73
CA VAL A 84 12.04 9.35 3.52
C VAL A 84 12.44 9.49 4.98
N LEU A 85 13.66 9.95 5.25
CA LEU A 85 14.17 10.24 6.59
C LEU A 85 13.34 11.32 7.30
N LYS A 86 12.82 12.32 6.56
CA LYS A 86 11.93 13.37 7.10
C LYS A 86 10.70 12.82 7.82
N TYR A 87 10.18 11.66 7.40
CA TYR A 87 8.93 11.11 7.92
C TYR A 87 9.11 9.96 8.96
N ASP A 88 10.34 9.57 9.30
CA ASP A 88 10.67 8.43 10.19
C ASP A 88 9.83 7.17 9.92
N LEU A 89 9.80 6.72 8.67
CA LEU A 89 8.99 5.56 8.27
C LEU A 89 9.50 4.24 8.89
N GLU A 90 10.77 4.18 9.29
CA GLU A 90 11.33 3.02 10.00
C GLU A 90 10.76 2.87 11.41
N GLY A 91 10.66 3.98 12.15
CA GLY A 91 10.02 4.01 13.47
C GLY A 91 8.54 3.61 13.39
N LEU A 92 7.84 4.09 12.37
CA LEU A 92 6.47 3.69 12.08
C LEU A 92 6.37 2.18 11.81
N GLU A 93 7.18 1.64 10.91
CA GLU A 93 7.14 0.22 10.56
C GLU A 93 7.36 -0.69 11.78
N LYS A 94 8.32 -0.35 12.64
CA LYS A 94 8.58 -1.08 13.89
C LYS A 94 7.38 -1.03 14.83
N THR A 95 6.77 0.14 14.97
CA THR A 95 5.58 0.34 15.81
C THR A 95 4.40 -0.47 15.30
N LEU A 96 4.13 -0.42 13.99
CA LEU A 96 3.03 -1.17 13.37
C LEU A 96 3.24 -2.69 13.49
N LYS A 97 4.45 -3.19 13.26
CA LYS A 97 4.75 -4.63 13.41
C LYS A 97 4.59 -5.14 14.84
N ARG A 98 4.85 -4.27 15.83
CA ARG A 98 4.73 -4.59 17.25
C ARG A 98 3.27 -4.57 17.72
N ASP A 99 2.52 -3.54 17.35
CA ASP A 99 1.21 -3.23 17.95
C ASP A 99 0.03 -3.78 17.12
N VAL A 100 0.23 -4.09 15.83
CA VAL A 100 -0.83 -4.63 14.96
C VAL A 100 -0.68 -6.14 14.78
N PHE A 101 -1.46 -6.89 15.55
CA PHE A 101 -1.39 -8.36 15.55
C PHE A 101 -2.10 -8.98 14.34
N GLY A 102 -1.47 -9.99 13.72
CA GLY A 102 -2.09 -10.81 12.68
C GLY A 102 -2.30 -10.15 11.32
N GLN A 103 -1.79 -8.93 11.10
CA GLN A 103 -1.99 -8.16 9.86
C GLN A 103 -0.67 -7.78 9.17
N GLN A 104 0.34 -8.66 9.22
CA GLN A 104 1.69 -8.35 8.73
C GLN A 104 1.71 -7.99 7.24
N THR A 105 0.89 -8.64 6.43
CA THR A 105 0.78 -8.35 4.99
C THR A 105 0.16 -6.97 4.74
N ALA A 106 -0.87 -6.59 5.51
CA ALA A 106 -1.48 -5.27 5.42
C ALA A 106 -0.50 -4.17 5.87
N VAL A 107 0.25 -4.41 6.95
CA VAL A 107 1.32 -3.52 7.42
C VAL A 107 2.35 -3.31 6.32
N ALA A 108 2.86 -4.40 5.70
CA ALA A 108 3.85 -4.32 4.63
C ALA A 108 3.34 -3.47 3.45
N LYS A 109 2.13 -3.74 2.95
CA LYS A 109 1.53 -2.97 1.86
C LYS A 109 1.39 -1.48 2.15
N ILE A 110 0.91 -1.13 3.34
CA ILE A 110 0.78 0.29 3.73
C ILE A 110 2.16 0.95 3.76
N MET A 111 3.16 0.27 4.32
CA MET A 111 4.52 0.80 4.36
C MET A 111 5.12 0.94 2.96
N ASP A 112 4.89 -0.01 2.06
CA ASP A 112 5.34 0.08 0.67
C ASP A 112 4.72 1.29 -0.04
N HIS A 113 3.39 1.47 0.07
CA HIS A 113 2.71 2.63 -0.49
C HIS A 113 3.19 3.97 0.10
N LEU A 114 3.43 4.03 1.42
CA LEU A 114 3.92 5.24 2.07
C LEU A 114 5.38 5.54 1.68
N LYS A 115 6.24 4.53 1.62
CA LYS A 115 7.65 4.70 1.22
C LYS A 115 7.75 5.17 -0.23
N ASP A 116 7.00 4.53 -1.13
CA ASP A 116 7.01 4.88 -2.56
C ASP A 116 6.49 6.30 -2.79
N TYR A 117 5.42 6.68 -2.09
CA TYR A 117 4.83 8.01 -2.23
C TYR A 117 5.70 9.08 -1.57
N LEU A 118 6.01 8.97 -0.28
CA LEU A 118 6.72 10.00 0.48
C LEU A 118 8.20 10.17 0.09
N ALA A 119 8.76 9.26 -0.72
CA ALA A 119 10.11 9.44 -1.28
C ALA A 119 10.20 10.62 -2.26
N THR A 120 9.09 11.03 -2.89
CA THR A 120 9.08 12.08 -3.92
C THR A 120 8.25 13.29 -3.48
N HIS A 121 8.58 14.48 -3.98
CA HIS A 121 7.82 15.73 -3.72
C HIS A 121 6.79 16.07 -4.79
N TYR A 122 6.83 15.37 -5.93
CA TYR A 122 5.96 15.66 -7.07
C TYR A 122 5.17 14.42 -7.44
N HIS A 123 3.85 14.51 -7.25
CA HIS A 123 2.93 13.42 -7.52
C HIS A 123 2.00 13.74 -8.68
N ASN A 124 1.62 12.69 -9.42
CA ASN A 124 0.63 12.77 -10.48
C ASN A 124 -0.79 12.39 -10.01
N LYS A 125 -0.91 11.87 -8.79
CA LYS A 125 -2.16 11.49 -8.13
C LYS A 125 -1.97 11.56 -6.61
N PRO A 126 -3.00 11.89 -5.82
CA PRO A 126 -2.93 11.71 -4.37
C PRO A 126 -2.84 10.22 -4.01
N LEU A 127 -2.19 9.92 -2.89
CA LEU A 127 -2.18 8.55 -2.37
C LEU A 127 -3.47 8.29 -1.63
N VAL A 128 -4.34 7.45 -2.17
CA VAL A 128 -5.57 7.02 -1.51
C VAL A 128 -5.43 5.54 -1.15
N VAL A 129 -5.37 5.23 0.14
CA VAL A 129 -5.29 3.85 0.67
C VAL A 129 -6.58 3.51 1.37
N SER A 130 -7.21 2.39 1.02
CA SER A 130 -8.45 1.93 1.64
C SER A 130 -8.21 0.66 2.46
N LEU A 131 -8.38 0.76 3.78
CA LEU A 131 -8.28 -0.33 4.74
C LEU A 131 -9.65 -0.98 4.90
N ASN A 132 -9.80 -2.20 4.39
CA ASN A 132 -11.09 -2.89 4.32
C ASN A 132 -11.04 -4.22 5.05
N GLY A 133 -12.05 -4.54 5.86
CA GLY A 133 -12.09 -5.83 6.53
C GLY A 133 -13.11 -5.94 7.65
N PRO A 134 -13.24 -7.12 8.29
CA PRO A 134 -14.18 -7.36 9.38
C PRO A 134 -13.95 -6.44 10.59
N SER A 135 -14.94 -6.29 11.46
CA SER A 135 -14.79 -5.48 12.68
C SER A 135 -13.79 -6.11 13.66
N GLY A 136 -13.08 -5.28 14.41
CA GLY A 136 -12.19 -5.73 15.50
C GLY A 136 -10.83 -6.30 15.09
N VAL A 137 -10.48 -6.29 13.80
CA VAL A 137 -9.19 -6.79 13.28
C VAL A 137 -8.02 -5.79 13.35
N GLY A 138 -8.26 -4.56 13.84
CA GLY A 138 -7.21 -3.56 14.04
C GLY A 138 -7.16 -2.41 13.03
N LYS A 139 -8.16 -2.23 12.16
CA LYS A 139 -8.16 -1.13 11.15
C LYS A 139 -8.12 0.27 11.78
N SER A 140 -9.01 0.57 12.72
CA SER A 140 -9.02 1.84 13.45
C SER A 140 -7.83 1.97 14.41
N LEU A 141 -7.19 0.86 14.82
CA LEU A 141 -5.91 0.91 15.54
C LEU A 141 -4.78 1.35 14.60
N MET A 142 -4.70 0.79 13.39
CA MET A 142 -3.77 1.21 12.35
C MET A 142 -3.88 2.71 12.07
N GLY A 143 -5.10 3.22 11.85
CA GLY A 143 -5.33 4.67 11.67
C GLY A 143 -4.83 5.50 12.85
N ARG A 144 -5.10 5.07 14.10
CA ARG A 144 -4.61 5.78 15.29
C ARG A 144 -3.08 5.76 15.42
N LEU A 145 -2.42 4.64 15.08
CA LEU A 145 -0.97 4.53 15.10
C LEU A 145 -0.32 5.42 14.05
N LEU A 146 -0.86 5.43 12.82
CA LEU A 146 -0.46 6.36 11.75
C LEU A 146 -0.60 7.80 12.23
N ALA A 147 -1.78 8.19 12.72
CA ALA A 147 -2.03 9.53 13.21
C ALA A 147 -1.06 9.92 14.34
N LYS A 148 -0.82 9.03 15.30
CA LYS A 148 0.10 9.26 16.42
C LYS A 148 1.53 9.47 15.94
N HIS A 149 2.00 8.64 15.00
CA HIS A 149 3.34 8.75 14.42
C HIS A 149 3.51 10.09 13.72
N PHE A 150 2.66 10.39 12.75
CA PHE A 150 2.84 11.59 11.95
C PHE A 150 2.59 12.88 12.72
N ARG A 151 1.76 12.88 13.77
CA ARG A 151 1.65 14.01 14.71
C ARG A 151 2.95 14.30 15.45
N SER A 152 3.73 13.25 15.76
CA SER A 152 5.04 13.41 16.41
C SER A 152 6.12 13.91 15.46
N VAL A 153 5.94 13.71 14.15
CA VAL A 153 6.93 14.06 13.12
C VAL A 153 6.63 15.40 12.44
N MET A 154 5.37 15.70 12.17
CA MET A 154 4.96 16.88 11.39
C MET A 154 4.19 17.94 12.18
N ASP A 155 3.98 17.74 13.48
CA ASP A 155 3.02 18.47 14.32
C ASP A 155 1.55 18.14 14.02
N ASN A 156 0.64 18.54 14.90
CA ASN A 156 -0.79 18.21 14.80
C ASN A 156 -1.51 18.87 13.62
N ASP A 157 -0.95 19.92 13.05
CA ASP A 157 -1.62 20.78 12.07
C ASP A 157 -1.79 20.13 10.68
N PHE A 158 -1.04 19.06 10.39
CA PHE A 158 -1.05 18.37 9.08
C PHE A 158 -1.67 16.98 9.14
N ILE A 159 -2.34 16.64 10.25
CA ILE A 159 -2.99 15.34 10.45
C ILE A 159 -4.46 15.53 10.81
N LEU A 160 -5.34 15.20 9.87
CA LEU A 160 -6.77 15.14 10.12
C LEU A 160 -7.17 13.70 10.44
N GLN A 161 -7.80 13.50 11.59
CA GLN A 161 -8.49 12.25 11.91
C GLN A 161 -9.99 12.50 12.01
N TYR A 162 -10.72 12.09 10.99
CA TYR A 162 -12.15 12.35 10.81
C TYR A 162 -12.96 11.10 11.14
N TYR A 163 -13.80 11.19 12.16
CA TYR A 163 -14.70 10.11 12.57
C TYR A 163 -16.09 10.42 12.06
N VAL A 164 -16.54 9.73 11.00
CA VAL A 164 -17.78 10.07 10.28
C VAL A 164 -18.99 10.19 11.21
N LEU A 165 -19.16 9.22 12.12
CA LEU A 165 -20.28 9.18 13.04
C LEU A 165 -20.31 10.33 14.07
N HIS A 166 -19.15 10.93 14.36
CA HIS A 166 -19.03 12.04 15.31
C HIS A 166 -19.11 13.39 14.61
N ASN A 167 -18.45 13.52 13.46
CA ASN A 167 -18.34 14.79 12.75
C ASN A 167 -19.59 15.10 11.90
N CYS A 168 -20.28 14.09 11.37
CA CYS A 168 -21.55 14.27 10.66
C CYS A 168 -22.56 13.19 11.06
N PRO A 169 -23.19 13.30 12.23
CA PRO A 169 -24.23 12.35 12.64
C PRO A 169 -25.44 12.44 11.70
N LYS A 170 -26.23 11.37 11.63
CA LYS A 170 -27.38 11.25 10.70
C LYS A 170 -28.46 12.32 10.87
N SER A 171 -28.50 13.00 12.01
CA SER A 171 -29.43 14.10 12.30
C SER A 171 -28.93 15.47 11.84
N SER A 172 -27.68 15.58 11.40
CA SER A 172 -27.07 16.84 10.96
C SER A 172 -27.48 17.20 9.53
N ASP A 173 -27.39 18.49 9.21
CA ASP A 173 -27.55 18.97 7.84
C ASP A 173 -26.36 18.55 6.98
N VAL A 174 -26.63 17.70 5.98
CA VAL A 174 -25.61 17.14 5.08
C VAL A 174 -24.95 18.22 4.24
N ALA A 175 -25.63 19.33 3.91
CA ALA A 175 -25.06 20.43 3.14
C ALA A 175 -24.00 21.19 3.97
N LEU A 176 -24.27 21.39 5.26
CA LEU A 176 -23.33 22.00 6.19
C LEU A 176 -22.10 21.11 6.39
N CYS A 177 -22.30 19.80 6.60
CA CYS A 177 -21.18 18.86 6.70
C CYS A 177 -20.29 18.85 5.45
N GLN A 178 -20.88 18.95 4.24
CA GLN A 178 -20.13 19.02 2.98
C GLN A 178 -19.25 20.27 2.92
N ALA A 179 -19.80 21.43 3.27
CA ALA A 179 -19.07 22.69 3.27
C ALA A 179 -17.94 22.67 4.31
N GLU A 180 -18.21 22.20 5.53
CA GLU A 180 -17.21 22.08 6.60
C GLU A 180 -16.08 21.13 6.21
N LEU A 181 -16.41 19.95 5.67
CA LEU A 181 -15.42 18.97 5.23
C LEU A 181 -14.54 19.53 4.10
N SER A 182 -15.14 20.16 3.10
CA SER A 182 -14.39 20.77 2.00
C SER A 182 -13.47 21.87 2.49
N ASN A 183 -13.95 22.75 3.37
CA ASN A 183 -13.14 23.83 3.91
C ASN A 183 -11.97 23.30 4.75
N LEU A 184 -12.22 22.28 5.57
CA LEU A 184 -11.21 21.67 6.42
C LEU A 184 -10.08 21.03 5.61
N ILE A 185 -10.42 20.32 4.52
CA ILE A 185 -9.43 19.70 3.63
C ILE A 185 -8.65 20.78 2.88
N SER A 186 -9.33 21.73 2.24
CA SER A 186 -8.68 22.80 1.48
C SER A 186 -7.75 23.66 2.33
N ASP A 187 -8.17 24.06 3.54
CA ASP A 187 -7.33 24.85 4.45
C ASP A 187 -6.05 24.10 4.85
N MET A 188 -6.18 22.81 5.20
CA MET A 188 -5.03 21.99 5.59
C MET A 188 -4.06 21.79 4.42
N ILE A 189 -4.56 21.57 3.20
CA ILE A 189 -3.73 21.45 1.99
C ILE A 189 -2.98 22.76 1.72
N SER A 190 -3.66 23.90 1.76
CA SER A 190 -3.01 25.20 1.53
C SER A 190 -1.92 25.51 2.55
N ARG A 191 -2.13 25.16 3.83
CA ARG A 191 -1.09 25.30 4.86
C ARG A 191 0.08 24.34 4.65
N ALA A 192 -0.22 23.10 4.25
CA ALA A 192 0.80 22.07 4.02
C ALA A 192 1.72 22.40 2.84
N GLU A 193 1.17 22.99 1.76
CA GLU A 193 1.95 23.47 0.62
C GLU A 193 2.96 24.56 1.02
N ILE A 194 2.58 25.48 1.90
CA ILE A 194 3.47 26.56 2.39
C ILE A 194 4.63 25.98 3.23
N GLU A 195 4.38 24.93 4.01
CA GLU A 195 5.39 24.28 4.84
C GLU A 195 6.14 23.13 4.15
N GLU A 196 5.86 22.89 2.86
CA GLU A 196 6.43 21.78 2.07
C GLU A 196 6.28 20.42 2.78
N LYS A 197 5.11 20.18 3.38
CA LYS A 197 4.75 18.93 4.07
C LYS A 197 3.59 18.26 3.34
N ILE A 198 3.55 16.93 3.39
CA ILE A 198 2.44 16.17 2.81
C ILE A 198 1.39 15.92 3.92
N PRO A 199 0.19 16.53 3.84
CA PRO A 199 -0.86 16.32 4.82
C PRO A 199 -1.44 14.91 4.73
N ILE A 200 -1.87 14.38 5.88
CA ILE A 200 -2.46 13.04 5.97
C ILE A 200 -3.87 13.14 6.55
N PHE A 201 -4.83 12.60 5.81
CA PHE A 201 -6.23 12.56 6.16
C PHE A 201 -6.65 11.12 6.43
N ILE A 202 -7.16 10.86 7.63
CA ILE A 202 -7.60 9.53 8.06
C ILE A 202 -9.10 9.60 8.31
N PHE A 203 -9.87 8.90 7.48
CA PHE A 203 -11.33 8.82 7.59
C PHE A 203 -11.73 7.47 8.15
N ASP A 204 -12.36 7.45 9.32
CA ASP A 204 -12.84 6.24 9.98
C ASP A 204 -14.37 6.08 9.84
N GLU A 205 -14.83 4.83 9.78
CA GLU A 205 -16.24 4.46 9.56
C GLU A 205 -16.81 4.95 8.20
N MET A 206 -16.06 4.74 7.10
CA MET A 206 -16.46 5.21 5.76
C MET A 206 -17.78 4.63 5.23
N GLU A 207 -18.20 3.46 5.68
CA GLU A 207 -19.52 2.88 5.38
C GLU A 207 -20.70 3.71 5.92
N ALA A 208 -20.44 4.55 6.93
CA ALA A 208 -21.45 5.43 7.50
C ALA A 208 -21.52 6.78 6.78
N MET A 209 -20.58 7.06 5.88
CA MET A 209 -20.51 8.33 5.16
C MET A 209 -21.60 8.40 4.08
N SER A 210 -22.33 9.52 4.04
CA SER A 210 -23.40 9.70 3.06
C SER A 210 -22.82 9.89 1.64
N PRO A 211 -23.54 9.48 0.58
CA PRO A 211 -23.07 9.69 -0.80
C PRO A 211 -22.65 11.12 -1.13
N PRO A 212 -23.38 12.18 -0.69
CA PRO A 212 -22.95 13.56 -0.95
C PRO A 212 -21.59 13.92 -0.33
N LEU A 213 -21.24 13.36 0.84
CA LEU A 213 -19.93 13.57 1.44
C LEU A 213 -18.83 12.80 0.69
N LEU A 214 -19.16 11.60 0.21
CA LEU A 214 -18.24 10.82 -0.64
C LEU A 214 -17.99 11.52 -1.99
N ASP A 215 -18.98 12.21 -2.54
CA ASP A 215 -18.85 13.03 -3.76
C ASP A 215 -17.88 14.21 -3.54
N VAL A 216 -17.96 14.88 -2.38
CA VAL A 216 -17.01 15.94 -2.00
C VAL A 216 -15.58 15.37 -1.93
N LEU A 217 -15.38 14.23 -1.24
CA LEU A 217 -14.07 13.59 -1.17
C LEU A 217 -13.55 13.16 -2.55
N GLN A 218 -14.41 12.62 -3.40
CA GLN A 218 -14.04 12.23 -4.76
C GLN A 218 -13.55 13.44 -5.57
N GLY A 219 -14.05 14.65 -5.28
CA GLY A 219 -13.55 15.89 -5.86
C GLY A 219 -12.04 16.05 -5.66
N PHE A 220 -11.52 15.76 -4.46
CA PHE A 220 -10.10 15.88 -4.11
C PHE A 220 -9.22 14.77 -4.70
N PHE A 221 -9.80 13.71 -5.26
CA PHE A 221 -9.02 12.59 -5.81
C PHE A 221 -8.82 12.69 -7.33
N GLN A 222 -9.28 13.78 -7.94
CA GLN A 222 -9.18 13.98 -9.38
C GLN A 222 -7.75 14.32 -9.81
N LEU A 223 -7.32 13.75 -10.94
CA LEU A 223 -5.96 13.93 -11.46
C LEU A 223 -5.73 15.30 -12.12
N ASN A 224 -6.80 15.99 -12.50
CA ASN A 224 -6.76 17.29 -13.19
C ASN A 224 -6.82 18.47 -12.19
N GLN A 225 -6.16 18.34 -11.04
CA GLN A 225 -6.11 19.38 -10.01
C GLN A 225 -4.78 20.12 -10.01
N THR A 226 -4.71 21.21 -9.25
CA THR A 226 -3.45 21.89 -8.94
C THR A 226 -2.55 20.95 -8.13
N ASN A 227 -1.23 21.13 -8.27
CA ASN A 227 -0.23 20.21 -7.70
C ASN A 227 -0.39 20.04 -6.17
N GLU A 228 -0.82 21.09 -5.47
CA GLU A 228 -1.06 21.08 -4.02
C GLU A 228 -2.06 19.97 -3.59
N TYR A 229 -3.13 19.72 -4.35
CA TYR A 229 -4.11 18.67 -4.02
C TYR A 229 -3.64 17.27 -4.40
N LEU A 230 -2.65 17.16 -5.29
CA LEU A 230 -2.02 15.89 -5.64
C LEU A 230 -1.01 15.44 -4.58
N ASN A 231 -0.55 16.37 -3.73
CA ASN A 231 0.38 16.13 -2.64
C ASN A 231 -0.36 15.92 -1.31
N ALA A 232 -1.13 14.83 -1.22
CA ALA A 232 -1.88 14.48 -0.02
C ALA A 232 -2.07 12.97 0.11
N VAL A 233 -2.04 12.47 1.35
CA VAL A 233 -2.32 11.07 1.67
C VAL A 233 -3.70 10.93 2.32
N TYR A 234 -4.51 10.05 1.78
CA TYR A 234 -5.85 9.73 2.28
C TYR A 234 -5.89 8.26 2.71
N VAL A 235 -6.26 8.02 3.97
CA VAL A 235 -6.46 6.68 4.54
C VAL A 235 -7.94 6.52 4.85
N LEU A 236 -8.61 5.65 4.09
CA LEU A 236 -10.03 5.35 4.20
C LEU A 236 -10.20 4.06 4.99
N ILE A 237 -10.88 4.08 6.13
CA ILE A 237 -11.09 2.90 6.97
C ILE A 237 -12.55 2.48 6.87
N SER A 238 -12.79 1.22 6.48
CA SER A 238 -14.15 0.73 6.29
C SER A 238 -14.35 -0.76 6.62
N ASN A 239 -15.54 -1.10 7.12
CA ASN A 239 -15.99 -2.49 7.24
C ASN A 239 -16.56 -3.08 5.93
N LEU A 240 -16.66 -2.30 4.84
CA LEU A 240 -17.10 -2.78 3.53
C LEU A 240 -16.21 -3.92 3.02
N GLY A 241 -16.84 -4.97 2.48
CA GLY A 241 -16.17 -6.19 2.02
C GLY A 241 -15.77 -7.16 3.15
N GLY A 242 -16.06 -6.83 4.41
CA GLY A 242 -15.67 -7.66 5.56
C GLY A 242 -16.31 -9.06 5.55
N SER A 243 -17.56 -9.19 5.11
CA SER A 243 -18.25 -10.48 4.99
C SER A 243 -17.60 -11.40 3.96
N GLU A 244 -17.18 -10.85 2.84
CA GLU A 244 -16.57 -11.57 1.73
C GLU A 244 -15.15 -11.98 2.07
N ILE A 245 -14.41 -11.09 2.75
CA ILE A 245 -13.10 -11.44 3.33
C ILE A 245 -13.25 -12.59 4.33
N THR A 246 -14.23 -12.50 5.24
CA THR A 246 -14.51 -13.56 6.22
C THR A 246 -14.79 -14.89 5.51
N ASN A 247 -15.70 -14.90 4.54
CA ASN A 247 -16.06 -16.11 3.80
C ASN A 247 -14.88 -16.68 3.00
N TYR A 248 -14.05 -15.83 2.40
CA TYR A 248 -12.87 -16.25 1.65
C TYR A 248 -11.83 -16.89 2.57
N VAL A 249 -11.50 -16.24 3.69
CA VAL A 249 -10.54 -16.76 4.68
C VAL A 249 -11.01 -18.11 5.24
N LEU A 250 -12.28 -18.24 5.58
CA LEU A 250 -12.83 -19.49 6.10
C LEU A 250 -12.87 -20.64 5.08
N LYS A 251 -12.94 -20.34 3.77
CA LYS A 251 -12.91 -21.37 2.71
C LYS A 251 -11.49 -21.77 2.31
N ASN A 252 -10.54 -20.84 2.33
CA ASN A 252 -9.18 -21.01 1.80
C ASN A 252 -8.11 -21.26 2.85
N VAL A 253 -8.48 -21.84 4.01
CA VAL A 253 -7.56 -22.13 5.12
C VAL A 253 -6.37 -23.02 4.71
N THR A 254 -6.48 -23.80 3.64
CA THR A 254 -5.44 -24.71 3.15
C THR A 254 -4.41 -24.05 2.22
N ASN A 255 -4.68 -22.86 1.70
CA ASN A 255 -3.81 -22.19 0.74
C ASN A 255 -2.89 -21.18 1.45
N SER A 256 -1.63 -21.09 0.99
CA SER A 256 -0.68 -20.12 1.52
C SER A 256 -1.20 -18.69 1.38
N ILE A 257 -1.04 -17.88 2.45
CA ILE A 257 -1.54 -16.50 2.58
C ILE A 257 -1.14 -15.58 1.40
N ASN A 258 -0.05 -15.88 0.69
CA ASN A 258 0.46 -15.05 -0.40
C ASN A 258 -0.33 -15.20 -1.72
N THR A 259 -0.88 -16.37 -2.03
CA THR A 259 -1.76 -16.56 -3.21
C THR A 259 -3.19 -16.10 -2.94
N VAL A 260 -3.58 -16.06 -1.67
CA VAL A 260 -4.88 -15.60 -1.15
C VAL A 260 -5.07 -14.09 -1.35
N GLU A 261 -3.98 -13.32 -1.34
CA GLU A 261 -4.04 -11.87 -1.27
C GLU A 261 -4.53 -11.18 -2.55
N HIS A 262 -4.06 -11.61 -3.73
CA HIS A 262 -4.44 -10.96 -4.99
C HIS A 262 -5.93 -11.16 -5.29
N ASP A 263 -6.42 -12.38 -5.10
CA ASP A 263 -7.83 -12.72 -5.24
C ASP A 263 -8.70 -11.91 -4.26
N LEU A 264 -8.25 -11.79 -3.00
CA LEU A 264 -8.96 -11.05 -1.98
C LEU A 264 -9.08 -9.56 -2.33
N CYS A 265 -8.00 -8.93 -2.79
CA CYS A 265 -8.01 -7.55 -3.28
C CYS A 265 -9.04 -7.38 -4.42
N GLN A 266 -9.08 -8.29 -5.40
CA GLN A 266 -10.03 -8.20 -6.51
C GLN A 266 -11.50 -8.34 -6.08
N ILE A 267 -11.78 -9.28 -5.17
CA ILE A 267 -13.12 -9.49 -4.60
C ILE A 267 -13.58 -8.23 -3.89
N VAL A 268 -12.76 -7.69 -3.00
CA VAL A 268 -13.07 -6.48 -2.22
C VAL A 268 -13.23 -5.27 -3.14
N TRP A 269 -12.32 -5.10 -4.10
CA TRP A 269 -12.39 -4.01 -5.07
C TRP A 269 -13.67 -4.01 -5.89
N SER A 270 -14.15 -5.20 -6.30
CA SER A 270 -15.41 -5.34 -7.05
C SER A 270 -16.62 -4.86 -6.24
N ILE A 271 -16.64 -5.15 -4.93
CA ILE A 271 -17.70 -4.72 -4.01
C ILE A 271 -17.65 -3.21 -3.79
N LEU A 272 -16.45 -2.68 -3.51
CA LEU A 272 -16.25 -1.27 -3.22
C LEU A 272 -16.60 -0.36 -4.40
N LYS A 273 -16.28 -0.79 -5.63
CA LYS A 273 -16.70 -0.09 -6.85
C LYS A 273 -18.21 -0.03 -7.01
N GLY A 274 -18.92 -1.05 -6.55
CA GLY A 274 -20.39 -1.07 -6.54
C GLY A 274 -20.96 -0.10 -5.51
N HIS A 275 -20.23 0.20 -4.44
CA HIS A 275 -20.65 1.13 -3.40
C HIS A 275 -20.49 2.59 -3.83
N HIS A 276 -19.31 2.99 -4.33
CA HIS A 276 -19.06 4.36 -4.80
C HIS A 276 -17.84 4.44 -5.73
N SER A 277 -17.78 5.47 -6.60
CA SER A 277 -16.66 5.67 -7.53
C SER A 277 -15.33 6.03 -6.86
N ILE A 278 -15.36 6.51 -5.62
CA ILE A 278 -14.17 6.91 -4.86
C ILE A 278 -13.14 5.78 -4.71
N TRP A 279 -13.58 4.52 -4.65
CA TRP A 279 -12.67 3.37 -4.55
C TRP A 279 -12.04 2.94 -5.88
N LYS A 280 -12.37 3.60 -7.01
CA LYS A 280 -11.70 3.33 -8.29
C LYS A 280 -10.25 3.80 -8.32
N VAL A 281 -9.93 4.81 -7.50
CA VAL A 281 -8.60 5.44 -7.39
C VAL A 281 -7.84 5.01 -6.14
N ALA A 282 -8.49 4.28 -5.24
CA ALA A 282 -7.90 3.82 -3.99
C ALA A 282 -7.13 2.51 -4.16
N GLU A 283 -5.96 2.43 -3.54
CA GLU A 283 -5.20 1.19 -3.34
C GLU A 283 -5.83 0.40 -2.17
N ILE A 284 -6.28 -0.83 -2.44
CA ILE A 284 -7.05 -1.62 -1.48
C ILE A 284 -6.14 -2.50 -0.63
N VAL A 285 -6.22 -2.32 0.69
CA VAL A 285 -5.49 -3.11 1.69
C VAL A 285 -6.49 -3.93 2.53
N PRO A 286 -6.64 -5.23 2.25
CA PRO A 286 -7.55 -6.09 2.99
C PRO A 286 -6.97 -6.47 4.36
N PHE A 287 -7.80 -6.37 5.40
CA PHE A 287 -7.52 -6.88 6.74
C PHE A 287 -8.28 -8.17 6.96
N VAL A 288 -7.56 -9.20 7.42
CA VAL A 288 -8.08 -10.57 7.55
C VAL A 288 -8.52 -10.90 8.98
N LEU A 289 -9.15 -12.05 9.17
CA LEU A 289 -9.57 -12.51 10.50
C LEU A 289 -8.37 -12.78 11.42
N LEU A 290 -8.55 -12.53 12.71
CA LEU A 290 -7.54 -12.80 13.73
C LEU A 290 -7.68 -14.23 14.27
N GLU A 291 -6.60 -15.02 14.17
CA GLU A 291 -6.49 -16.28 14.91
C GLU A 291 -6.49 -16.07 16.44
N GLN A 292 -6.85 -17.11 17.19
CA GLN A 292 -6.82 -17.11 18.66
C GLN A 292 -5.48 -16.62 19.23
N LYS A 293 -4.35 -16.99 18.62
CA LYS A 293 -3.02 -16.55 19.08
C LYS A 293 -2.85 -15.02 19.02
N HIS A 294 -3.45 -14.35 18.04
CA HIS A 294 -3.40 -12.88 17.92
C HIS A 294 -4.29 -12.22 18.97
N VAL A 295 -5.44 -12.83 19.27
CA VAL A 295 -6.32 -12.38 20.34
C VAL A 295 -5.67 -12.51 21.71
N MET A 296 -4.91 -13.59 21.94
CA MET A 296 -4.09 -13.73 23.15
C MET A 296 -3.06 -12.58 23.28
N SER A 297 -2.43 -12.16 22.18
CA SER A 297 -1.54 -10.98 22.19
C SER A 297 -2.29 -9.69 22.53
N CYS A 298 -3.51 -9.50 22.02
CA CYS A 298 -4.33 -8.35 22.42
C CYS A 298 -4.65 -8.35 23.92
N PHE A 299 -5.01 -9.50 24.50
CA PHE A 299 -5.23 -9.61 25.95
C PHE A 299 -3.98 -9.33 26.75
N LEU A 300 -2.82 -9.85 26.30
CA LEU A 300 -1.54 -9.59 26.95
C LEU A 300 -1.24 -8.09 26.97
N ASP A 301 -1.35 -7.42 25.82
CA ASP A 301 -1.07 -5.99 25.70
C ASP A 301 -2.01 -5.14 26.57
N GLU A 302 -3.32 -5.42 26.51
CA GLU A 302 -4.32 -4.71 27.33
C GLU A 302 -4.08 -4.91 28.83
N LEU A 303 -3.80 -6.15 29.27
CA LEU A 303 -3.54 -6.45 30.67
C LEU A 303 -2.27 -5.76 31.17
N LEU A 304 -1.22 -5.71 30.35
CA LEU A 304 0.02 -5.00 30.69
C LEU A 304 -0.20 -3.48 30.78
N GLN A 305 -1.03 -2.89 29.90
CA GLN A 305 -1.38 -1.48 29.96
C GLN A 305 -2.14 -1.12 31.25
N GLU A 306 -2.99 -2.03 31.72
CA GLU A 306 -3.68 -1.91 33.02
C GLU A 306 -2.79 -2.28 34.23
N GLY A 307 -1.53 -2.64 34.02
CA GLY A 307 -0.56 -2.96 35.08
C GLY A 307 -0.65 -4.39 35.63
N PHE A 308 -1.38 -5.28 34.97
CA PHE A 308 -1.45 -6.70 35.32
C PHE A 308 -0.39 -7.51 34.57
N TYR A 309 0.19 -8.51 35.25
CA TYR A 309 1.17 -9.44 34.68
C TYR A 309 0.61 -10.88 34.69
N PRO A 310 -0.28 -11.22 33.75
CA PRO A 310 -0.96 -12.51 33.72
C PRO A 310 -0.06 -13.65 33.22
N ASP A 311 -0.25 -14.84 33.78
CA ASP A 311 0.32 -16.07 33.21
C ASP A 311 -0.32 -16.41 31.86
N LYS A 312 0.44 -17.11 31.02
CA LYS A 312 -0.02 -17.53 29.67
C LYS A 312 -1.31 -18.35 29.72
N GLU A 313 -1.52 -19.16 30.76
CA GLU A 313 -2.76 -19.94 30.95
C GLU A 313 -3.96 -19.04 31.22
N LYS A 314 -3.81 -18.00 32.05
CA LYS A 314 -4.88 -17.03 32.33
C LYS A 314 -5.28 -16.29 31.06
N ILE A 315 -4.31 -15.86 30.25
CA ILE A 315 -4.57 -15.22 28.94
C ILE A 315 -5.30 -16.18 28.01
N LYS A 316 -4.89 -17.44 27.96
CA LYS A 316 -5.53 -18.47 27.13
C LYS A 316 -7.00 -18.67 27.55
N ASN A 317 -7.27 -18.79 28.85
CA ASN A 317 -8.63 -18.96 29.37
C ASN A 317 -9.52 -17.77 29.01
N LEU A 318 -9.02 -16.53 29.21
CA LEU A 318 -9.75 -15.32 28.80
C LEU A 318 -10.00 -15.27 27.29
N ALA A 319 -9.02 -15.66 26.49
CA ALA A 319 -9.19 -15.73 25.05
C ALA A 319 -10.22 -16.79 24.65
N GLU A 320 -10.31 -17.93 25.35
CA GLU A 320 -11.30 -18.99 25.09
C GLU A 320 -12.74 -18.59 25.39
N GLU A 321 -12.98 -17.54 26.19
CA GLU A 321 -14.32 -17.01 26.46
C GLU A 321 -14.94 -16.23 25.29
N LEU A 322 -14.14 -15.90 24.26
CA LEU A 322 -14.61 -15.21 23.07
C LEU A 322 -15.20 -16.17 22.04
N ASN A 323 -15.92 -15.62 21.07
CA ASN A 323 -16.55 -16.38 20.00
C ASN A 323 -15.58 -16.61 18.82
N TYR A 324 -15.57 -17.84 18.28
CA TYR A 324 -14.67 -18.23 17.18
C TYR A 324 -15.39 -19.01 16.08
N TYR A 325 -15.00 -18.76 14.83
CA TYR A 325 -15.15 -19.72 13.73
C TYR A 325 -14.08 -20.81 13.87
N THR A 326 -14.48 -22.07 13.74
CA THR A 326 -13.55 -23.20 13.78
C THR A 326 -13.51 -23.88 12.42
N VAL A 327 -12.35 -23.85 11.75
CA VAL A 327 -12.15 -24.47 10.43
C VAL A 327 -10.83 -25.23 10.44
N ASN A 328 -10.87 -26.52 10.09
CA ASN A 328 -9.69 -27.40 10.03
C ASN A 328 -8.81 -27.36 11.30
N GLY A 329 -9.42 -27.20 12.48
CA GLY A 329 -8.71 -27.11 13.76
C GLY A 329 -8.19 -25.71 14.12
N THR A 330 -8.23 -24.75 13.19
CA THR A 330 -7.86 -23.35 13.45
C THR A 330 -9.06 -22.54 13.93
N LYS A 331 -8.87 -21.74 14.97
CA LYS A 331 -9.89 -20.83 15.54
C LYS A 331 -9.63 -19.39 15.10
N TYR A 332 -10.61 -18.79 14.43
CA TYR A 332 -10.62 -17.38 14.02
C TYR A 332 -11.67 -16.61 14.81
N SER A 333 -11.28 -15.51 15.45
CA SER A 333 -12.20 -14.70 16.27
C SER A 333 -13.26 -14.03 15.41
N THR A 334 -14.52 -14.08 15.85
CA THR A 334 -15.64 -13.45 15.15
C THR A 334 -15.64 -11.92 15.31
N THR A 335 -15.19 -11.42 16.46
CA THR A 335 -15.16 -9.98 16.79
C THR A 335 -13.74 -9.43 16.91
N GLY A 336 -12.73 -10.21 16.51
CA GLY A 336 -11.33 -9.84 16.61
C GLY A 336 -10.92 -9.54 18.05
N CYS A 337 -10.31 -8.38 18.28
CA CYS A 337 -9.93 -7.88 19.60
C CYS A 337 -10.88 -6.81 20.16
N LYS A 338 -12.06 -6.61 19.54
CA LYS A 338 -13.00 -5.54 19.93
C LYS A 338 -13.53 -5.69 21.36
N GLU A 339 -13.75 -6.93 21.80
CA GLU A 339 -14.30 -7.24 23.12
C GLU A 339 -13.24 -7.29 24.24
N VAL A 340 -11.95 -7.25 23.89
CA VAL A 340 -10.84 -7.45 24.84
C VAL A 340 -10.86 -6.41 25.95
N VAL A 341 -10.89 -5.12 25.60
CA VAL A 341 -10.94 -4.00 26.55
C VAL A 341 -12.10 -4.16 27.53
N GLY A 342 -13.29 -4.46 27.01
CA GLY A 342 -14.48 -4.67 27.84
C GLY A 342 -14.33 -5.85 28.81
N ARG A 343 -13.71 -6.95 28.37
CA ARG A 343 -13.47 -8.13 29.20
C ARG A 343 -12.41 -7.88 30.29
N VAL A 344 -11.32 -7.19 29.94
CA VAL A 344 -10.27 -6.84 30.92
C VAL A 344 -10.84 -5.90 31.99
N ASN A 345 -11.66 -4.92 31.61
CA ASN A 345 -12.32 -4.02 32.55
C ASN A 345 -13.25 -4.75 33.54
N LEU A 346 -13.84 -5.88 33.16
CA LEU A 346 -14.65 -6.71 34.07
C LEU A 346 -13.82 -7.50 35.10
N LEU A 347 -12.50 -7.60 34.94
CA LEU A 347 -11.61 -8.18 35.94
C LEU A 347 -11.28 -7.18 37.06
N HIS A 348 -11.37 -5.89 36.76
CA HIS A 348 -11.05 -4.80 37.68
C HIS A 348 -11.89 -4.73 38.98
N PRO A 349 -13.19 -5.10 39.01
CA PRO A 349 -13.99 -5.18 40.25
C PRO A 349 -13.58 -6.31 41.20
N ILE A 350 -12.96 -7.38 40.68
CA ILE A 350 -12.70 -8.60 41.46
C ILE A 350 -11.44 -8.45 42.33
N HIS A 351 -10.45 -7.65 41.92
CA HIS A 351 -9.21 -7.45 42.68
C HIS A 351 -9.26 -6.34 43.74
N ARG A 352 -10.14 -5.32 43.63
CA ARG A 352 -10.32 -4.36 44.75
C ARG A 352 -10.87 -5.01 46.03
N HIS A 353 -11.64 -6.09 45.91
CA HIS A 353 -12.15 -6.82 47.09
C HIS A 353 -11.12 -7.76 47.73
N ILE A 354 -10.04 -8.09 47.04
CA ILE A 354 -8.96 -8.91 47.59
C ILE A 354 -7.98 -8.03 48.36
N ASP A 355 -7.63 -6.85 47.85
CA ASP A 355 -6.70 -5.93 48.56
C ASP A 355 -7.31 -5.26 49.80
N LEU A 356 -8.65 -5.06 49.86
CA LEU A 356 -9.32 -4.47 51.02
C LEU A 356 -9.64 -5.47 52.15
N ARG A 357 -9.36 -6.76 51.98
CA ARG A 357 -9.53 -7.78 53.05
C ARG A 357 -8.21 -8.18 53.72
N THR A 358 -7.09 -7.63 53.27
CA THR A 358 -5.75 -7.92 53.81
C THR A 358 -5.02 -6.67 54.34
N ALA A 359 -5.74 -5.58 54.60
CA ALA A 359 -5.21 -4.39 55.28
C ALA A 359 -5.78 -4.25 56.69
#